data_AF-A0A6I9V4W8-F1
#
_entry.id   AF-A0A6I9V4W8-F1
#
_cell.length_a   1.000
_cell.length_b   1.000
_cell.length_c   1.000
_cell.angle_alpha   90.00
_cell.angle_beta   90.00
_cell.angle_gamma   90.00
#
_symmetry.space_group_name_H-M   'P 1'
#
loop_
_entity.id
_entity.type
_entity.pdbx_description
1 polymer ?
#
loop_
_entity_poly.entity_id
_entity_poly.type
_entity_poly.pdbx_seq_one_letter_code
_entity_poly.pdbx_strand_id
1 'polypeptide(L)'
;MYLVALRCLCNICINILQELPNSGENADQEMSETSFNPLKIDVFVQTLLNLGAKSFSHSFAAISKFHLVFKALAESEEAQICILHNVYELWQNHQQMMVVIIDKLLKLQIVDCSAVATWIFSKEMTGEFTKMYLWEILHLTIKKMNKHVIKLSSELTDAKEKLAKVDSSSSESEDEATPKRKKPINHVDKPTEEMVERMEEKLEAANVDQKRLFLIVFQRFIMILSEHLVRSDTDGRDPDTDWYRWTIGRLQQVFLMHHEQVQKV
;
A
#
# COMPACT_ATOMS: atom_id res chain seq x y z
N MET A 1 16.94 -23.11 11.61
CA MET A 1 17.22 -22.52 12.94
C MET A 1 16.93 -21.02 13.00
N TYR A 2 17.49 -20.19 12.11
CA TYR A 2 17.29 -18.73 12.10
C TYR A 2 15.82 -18.28 11.97
N LEU A 3 15.05 -18.86 11.04
CA LEU A 3 13.62 -18.53 10.88
C LEU A 3 12.77 -18.90 12.12
N VAL A 4 13.10 -20.00 12.78
CA VAL A 4 12.41 -20.45 14.01
C VAL A 4 12.73 -19.50 15.17
N ALA A 5 14.00 -19.11 15.33
CA ALA A 5 14.42 -18.12 16.33
C ALA A 5 13.79 -16.74 16.07
N LEU A 6 13.71 -16.31 14.81
CA LEU A 6 13.07 -15.05 14.44
C LEU A 6 11.56 -15.04 14.71
N ARG A 7 10.87 -16.14 14.40
CA ARG A 7 9.44 -16.31 14.70
C ARG A 7 9.20 -16.33 16.20
N CYS A 8 10.08 -16.99 16.96
CA CYS A 8 10.05 -16.96 18.43
C CYS A 8 10.20 -15.53 18.97
N LEU A 9 11.15 -14.75 18.46
CA LEU A 9 11.33 -13.34 18.86
C LEU A 9 10.09 -12.48 18.53
N CYS A 10 9.51 -12.64 17.34
CA CYS A 10 8.28 -11.92 16.97
C CYS A 10 7.12 -12.28 17.90
N ASN A 11 6.97 -13.56 18.27
CA ASN A 11 5.96 -14.01 19.22
C ASN A 11 6.20 -13.41 20.63
N ILE A 12 7.46 -13.34 21.09
CA ILE A 12 7.79 -12.69 22.37
C ILE A 12 7.39 -11.21 22.33
N CYS A 13 7.70 -10.49 21.25
CA CYS A 13 7.28 -9.11 21.11
C CYS A 13 5.75 -8.97 21.12
N ILE A 14 5.01 -9.83 20.41
CA ILE A 14 3.55 -9.82 20.42
C ILE A 14 3.00 -10.05 21.83
N ASN A 15 3.57 -11.01 22.58
CA ASN A 15 3.16 -11.28 23.95
C ASN A 15 3.41 -10.08 24.88
N ILE A 16 4.58 -9.44 24.78
CA ILE A 16 4.87 -8.21 25.57
C ILE A 16 3.87 -7.10 25.21
N LEU A 17 3.55 -6.94 23.91
CA LEU A 17 2.57 -5.95 23.49
C LEU A 17 1.16 -6.29 23.99
N GLN A 18 0.82 -7.56 24.20
CA GLN A 18 -0.49 -7.93 24.78
C GLN A 18 -0.68 -7.47 26.22
N GLU A 19 0.41 -7.24 26.97
CA GLU A 19 0.37 -6.74 28.36
C GLU A 19 0.04 -5.24 28.44
N LEU A 20 0.11 -4.51 27.32
CA LEU A 20 -0.21 -3.08 27.30
C LEU A 20 -1.73 -2.84 27.38
N PRO A 21 -2.18 -1.85 28.17
CA PRO A 21 -3.59 -1.53 28.29
C PRO A 21 -4.15 -1.05 26.94
N ASN A 22 -5.41 -1.36 26.67
CA ASN A 22 -6.14 -0.68 25.60
C ASN A 22 -6.40 0.76 26.05
N SER A 23 -6.03 1.76 25.25
CA SER A 23 -6.11 3.18 25.57
C SER A 23 -7.53 3.72 25.89
N GLY A 24 -8.53 2.85 26.04
CA GLY A 24 -9.92 3.16 26.37
C GLY A 24 -10.37 2.86 27.80
N GLU A 25 -9.51 2.35 28.70
CA GLU A 25 -9.95 2.05 30.08
C GLU A 25 -9.93 3.26 31.04
N ASN A 26 -9.37 4.42 30.66
CA ASN A 26 -9.20 5.57 31.57
C ASN A 26 -9.43 6.95 30.93
N ALA A 27 -10.41 7.12 30.05
CA ALA A 27 -10.86 8.46 29.65
C ALA A 27 -12.37 8.46 29.38
N ASP A 28 -13.10 9.27 30.15
CA ASP A 28 -14.53 9.55 30.03
C ASP A 28 -14.90 10.20 28.69
N GLN A 29 -14.80 9.46 27.58
CA GLN A 29 -15.32 9.87 26.27
C GLN A 29 -16.02 8.71 25.57
N GLU A 30 -17.26 8.99 25.20
CA GLU A 30 -18.23 8.13 24.55
C GLU A 30 -17.67 7.43 23.28
N MET A 31 -17.90 6.12 23.21
CA MET A 31 -18.03 5.32 21.98
C MET A 31 -17.00 5.53 20.86
N SER A 32 -15.89 4.80 20.96
CA SER A 32 -15.30 4.09 19.82
C SER A 32 -14.53 2.90 20.36
N GLU A 33 -15.12 1.70 20.32
CA GLU A 33 -14.32 0.47 20.36
C GLU A 33 -13.40 0.51 19.14
N THR A 34 -12.20 1.06 19.31
CA THR A 34 -11.23 1.14 18.24
C THR A 34 -10.84 -0.30 17.92
N SER A 35 -10.95 -0.71 16.65
CA SER A 35 -10.68 -2.09 16.20
C SER A 35 -9.23 -2.55 16.44
N PHE A 36 -8.36 -1.63 16.86
CA PHE A 36 -6.95 -1.85 17.15
C PHE A 36 -6.52 -1.04 18.39
N ASN A 37 -5.42 -1.45 19.02
CA ASN A 37 -4.85 -0.71 20.16
C ASN A 37 -3.76 0.27 19.66
N PRO A 38 -3.99 1.59 19.71
CA PRO A 38 -3.01 2.58 19.23
C PRO A 38 -1.73 2.62 20.07
N LEU A 39 -1.80 2.36 21.39
CA LEU A 39 -0.62 2.34 22.27
C LEU A 39 0.33 1.20 21.93
N LYS A 40 -0.21 0.02 21.56
CA LYS A 40 0.64 -1.10 21.09
C LYS A 40 1.41 -0.73 19.82
N ILE A 41 0.75 -0.03 18.90
CA ILE A 41 1.37 0.46 17.68
C ILE A 41 2.44 1.49 18.00
N ASP A 42 2.10 2.50 18.80
CA ASP A 42 3.02 3.58 19.18
C ASP A 42 4.30 3.05 19.82
N VAL A 43 4.18 2.33 20.94
CA VAL A 43 5.34 1.76 21.65
C VAL A 43 6.21 0.90 20.73
N PHE A 44 5.59 0.06 19.89
CA PHE A 44 6.33 -0.81 18.98
C PHE A 44 7.05 -0.02 17.88
N VAL A 45 6.33 0.85 17.16
CA VAL A 45 6.85 1.58 16.01
C VAL A 45 7.92 2.58 16.45
N GLN A 46 7.66 3.36 17.49
CA GLN A 46 8.63 4.33 18.04
C GLN A 46 9.91 3.62 18.48
N THR A 47 9.78 2.55 19.29
CA THR A 47 10.95 1.83 19.82
C THR A 47 11.77 1.19 18.70
N LEU A 48 11.11 0.47 17.79
CA LEU A 48 11.80 -0.26 16.74
C LEU A 48 12.53 0.67 15.77
N LEU A 49 11.86 1.74 15.33
CA LEU A 49 12.44 2.67 14.36
C LEU A 49 13.51 3.55 14.99
N ASN A 50 13.40 3.90 16.27
CA ASN A 50 14.46 4.60 17.00
C ASN A 50 15.72 3.72 17.13
N LEU A 51 15.57 2.42 17.45
CA LEU A 51 16.70 1.48 17.44
C LEU A 51 17.30 1.28 16.03
N GLY A 52 16.48 1.43 14.99
CA GLY A 52 16.87 1.38 13.59
C GLY A 52 17.38 2.71 13.00
N ALA A 53 17.46 3.79 13.77
CA ALA A 53 17.62 5.15 13.25
C ALA A 53 19.00 5.49 12.66
N LYS A 54 20.01 4.63 12.87
CA LYS A 54 21.40 4.90 12.48
C LYS A 54 21.60 5.11 10.98
N SER A 55 20.87 4.39 10.14
CA SER A 55 20.89 4.57 8.68
C SER A 55 19.69 3.89 8.03
N PHE A 56 19.43 4.20 6.76
CA PHE A 56 18.35 3.56 5.98
C PHE A 56 18.43 2.03 6.05
N SER A 57 19.63 1.46 5.91
CA SER A 57 19.82 0.01 5.98
C SER A 57 19.46 -0.59 7.35
N HIS A 58 19.73 0.11 8.45
CA HIS A 58 19.34 -0.35 9.78
C HIS A 58 17.82 -0.32 9.96
N SER A 59 17.18 0.78 9.53
CA SER A 59 15.72 0.89 9.55
C SER A 59 15.05 -0.18 8.69
N PHE A 60 15.56 -0.43 7.47
CA PHE A 60 15.02 -1.48 6.60
C PHE A 60 15.21 -2.87 7.16
N ALA A 61 16.36 -3.15 7.77
CA ALA A 61 16.63 -4.42 8.43
C ALA A 61 15.68 -4.63 9.62
N ALA A 62 15.44 -3.58 10.43
CA ALA A 62 14.51 -3.61 11.54
C ALA A 62 13.07 -3.92 11.06
N ILE A 63 12.57 -3.18 10.08
CA ILE A 63 11.22 -3.39 9.51
C ILE A 63 11.09 -4.80 8.92
N SER A 64 12.09 -5.25 8.13
CA SER A 64 12.07 -6.61 7.57
C SER A 64 12.13 -7.70 8.64
N LYS A 65 12.90 -7.49 9.71
CA LYS A 65 13.06 -8.45 10.81
C LYS A 65 11.77 -8.64 11.59
N PHE A 66 11.03 -7.57 11.85
CA PHE A 66 9.79 -7.60 12.62
C PHE A 66 8.53 -7.46 11.76
N HIS A 67 8.61 -7.83 10.47
CA HIS A 67 7.49 -7.77 9.53
C HIS A 67 6.24 -8.49 10.06
N LEU A 68 6.39 -9.65 10.69
CA LEU A 68 5.24 -10.38 11.25
C LEU A 68 4.51 -9.60 12.35
N VAL A 69 5.24 -8.87 13.20
CA VAL A 69 4.65 -8.03 14.25
C VAL A 69 3.93 -6.84 13.61
N PHE A 70 4.54 -6.21 12.61
CA PHE A 70 3.87 -5.16 11.83
C PHE A 70 2.56 -5.65 11.21
N LYS A 71 2.53 -6.83 10.59
CA LYS A 71 1.30 -7.37 9.99
C LYS A 71 0.22 -7.68 11.02
N ALA A 72 0.60 -8.17 12.20
CA ALA A 72 -0.35 -8.42 13.29
C ALA A 72 -0.89 -7.11 13.91
N LEU A 73 -0.14 -6.01 13.82
CA LEU A 73 -0.60 -4.70 14.28
C LEU A 73 -1.40 -3.93 13.22
N ALA A 74 -1.18 -4.22 11.93
CA ALA A 74 -1.73 -3.50 10.78
C ALA A 74 -2.99 -4.16 10.19
N GLU A 75 -3.85 -4.75 11.04
CA GLU A 75 -5.01 -5.55 10.60
C GLU A 75 -6.14 -4.71 9.98
N SER A 76 -6.28 -3.44 10.38
CA SER A 76 -7.27 -2.50 9.84
C SER A 76 -6.61 -1.31 9.14
N GLU A 77 -7.37 -0.62 8.29
CA GLU A 77 -6.89 0.60 7.61
C GLU A 77 -6.57 1.70 8.64
N GLU A 78 -7.34 1.82 9.72
CA GLU A 78 -7.08 2.77 10.79
C GLU A 78 -5.78 2.45 11.54
N ALA A 79 -5.48 1.16 11.76
CA ALA A 79 -4.23 0.71 12.35
C ALA A 79 -3.03 1.01 11.45
N GLN A 80 -3.17 0.80 10.13
CA GLN A 80 -2.16 1.18 9.14
C GLN A 80 -1.91 2.69 9.15
N ILE A 81 -2.98 3.49 9.20
CA ILE A 81 -2.87 4.95 9.33
C ILE A 81 -2.18 5.33 10.66
N CYS A 82 -2.47 4.65 11.77
CA CYS A 82 -1.79 4.87 13.04
C CYS A 82 -0.27 4.56 12.96
N ILE A 83 0.13 3.51 12.23
CA ILE A 83 1.55 3.24 11.94
C ILE A 83 2.17 4.40 11.15
N LEU A 84 1.49 4.93 10.14
CA LEU A 84 1.97 6.06 9.33
C LEU A 84 2.17 7.33 10.18
N HIS A 85 1.25 7.60 11.10
CA HIS A 85 1.37 8.70 12.07
C HIS A 85 2.60 8.54 12.96
N ASN A 86 2.82 7.35 13.52
CA ASN A 86 4.00 7.08 14.34
C ASN A 86 5.32 7.22 13.58
N VAL A 87 5.35 6.80 12.31
CA VAL A 87 6.50 7.02 11.43
C VAL A 87 6.74 8.52 11.22
N TYR A 88 5.68 9.30 11.00
CA TYR A 88 5.75 10.75 10.84
C TYR A 88 6.27 11.46 12.09
N GLU A 89 5.73 11.16 13.25
CA GLU A 89 6.15 11.79 14.51
C GLU A 89 7.66 11.63 14.76
N LEU A 90 8.19 10.45 14.45
CA LEU A 90 9.62 10.15 14.61
C LEU A 90 10.49 10.83 13.53
N TRP A 91 10.01 10.91 12.29
CA TRP A 91 10.82 11.27 11.11
C TRP A 91 10.41 12.55 10.40
N GLN A 92 9.51 13.37 10.94
CA GLN A 92 9.03 14.64 10.36
C GLN A 92 10.17 15.60 9.98
N ASN A 93 11.28 15.58 10.72
CA ASN A 93 12.47 16.40 10.46
C ASN A 93 13.41 15.80 9.40
N HIS A 94 13.12 14.60 8.89
CA HIS A 94 13.93 13.90 7.89
C HIS A 94 13.06 13.39 6.73
N GLN A 95 12.70 14.30 5.82
CA GLN A 95 11.79 14.04 4.69
C GLN A 95 12.21 12.85 3.80
N GLN A 96 13.50 12.72 3.48
CA GLN A 96 13.98 11.58 2.68
C GLN A 96 13.78 10.23 3.41
N MET A 97 13.97 10.20 4.73
CA MET A 97 13.71 9.00 5.54
C MET A 97 12.22 8.64 5.51
N MET A 98 11.33 9.63 5.60
CA MET A 98 9.89 9.42 5.41
C MET A 98 9.60 8.73 4.09
N VAL A 99 10.08 9.28 2.96
CA VAL A 99 9.83 8.72 1.62
C VAL A 99 10.26 7.26 1.55
N VAL A 100 11.46 6.92 2.03
CA VAL A 100 11.99 5.55 1.90
C VAL A 100 11.38 4.57 2.89
N ILE A 101 10.96 5.00 4.09
CA ILE A 101 10.24 4.15 5.03
C ILE A 101 8.84 3.85 4.49
N ILE A 102 8.09 4.84 4.01
CA ILE A 102 6.76 4.59 3.43
C ILE A 102 6.86 3.67 2.21
N ASP A 103 7.85 3.88 1.33
CA ASP A 103 8.14 2.97 0.22
C ASP A 103 8.40 1.53 0.70
N LYS A 104 9.18 1.37 1.78
CA LYS A 104 9.48 0.06 2.38
C LYS A 104 8.25 -0.61 2.99
N LEU A 105 7.39 0.13 3.68
CA LEU A 105 6.14 -0.38 4.25
C LEU A 105 5.19 -0.87 3.16
N LEU A 106 5.05 -0.11 2.06
CA LEU A 106 4.28 -0.52 0.87
C LEU A 106 4.88 -1.76 0.20
N LYS A 107 6.21 -1.83 0.05
CA LYS A 107 6.90 -3.01 -0.56
C LYS A 107 6.66 -4.29 0.23
N LEU A 108 6.55 -4.18 1.55
CA LEU A 108 6.30 -5.31 2.44
C LEU A 108 4.81 -5.57 2.68
N GLN A 109 3.91 -4.81 2.04
CA GLN A 109 2.46 -4.89 2.25
C GLN A 109 2.09 -4.78 3.73
N ILE A 110 2.84 -3.96 4.48
CA ILE A 110 2.50 -3.61 5.86
C ILE A 110 1.37 -2.58 5.85
N VAL A 111 1.44 -1.62 4.92
CA VAL A 111 0.39 -0.65 4.66
C VAL A 111 -0.05 -0.74 3.20
N ASP A 112 -1.32 -0.45 2.96
CA ASP A 112 -1.94 -0.43 1.66
C ASP A 112 -1.86 0.96 1.03
N CYS A 113 -2.03 1.02 -0.30
CA CYS A 113 -1.97 2.29 -1.01
C CYS A 113 -3.10 3.24 -0.58
N SER A 114 -4.28 2.70 -0.23
CA SER A 114 -5.42 3.50 0.25
C SER A 114 -5.12 4.16 1.59
N ALA A 115 -4.51 3.44 2.54
CA ALA A 115 -4.11 3.97 3.83
C ALA A 115 -3.12 5.12 3.70
N VAL A 116 -2.10 4.96 2.82
CA VAL A 116 -1.12 6.02 2.53
C VAL A 116 -1.79 7.24 1.90
N ALA A 117 -2.68 7.05 0.92
CA ALA A 117 -3.41 8.15 0.31
C ALA A 117 -4.28 8.87 1.35
N THR A 118 -5.01 8.15 2.19
CA THR A 118 -5.84 8.72 3.26
C THR A 118 -4.99 9.51 4.27
N TRP A 119 -3.84 8.97 4.67
CA TRP A 119 -2.92 9.63 5.61
C TRP A 119 -2.33 10.94 5.04
N ILE A 120 -1.99 10.99 3.75
CA ILE A 120 -1.46 12.21 3.11
C ILE A 120 -2.42 13.41 3.23
N PHE A 121 -3.73 13.16 3.18
CA PHE A 121 -4.77 14.18 3.30
C PHE A 121 -5.36 14.28 4.72
N SER A 122 -4.71 13.69 5.72
CA SER A 122 -5.13 13.77 7.11
C SER A 122 -4.89 15.16 7.71
N LYS A 123 -5.51 15.45 8.85
CA LYS A 123 -5.41 16.76 9.50
C LYS A 123 -3.98 17.02 9.97
N GLU A 124 -3.31 15.98 10.43
CA GLU A 124 -1.96 15.93 10.94
C GLU A 124 -0.94 16.35 9.86
N MET A 125 -1.23 16.03 8.59
CA MET A 125 -0.37 16.37 7.44
C MET A 125 -0.63 17.77 6.87
N THR A 126 -1.58 18.54 7.40
CA THR A 126 -1.92 19.88 6.88
C THR A 126 -0.72 20.82 6.85
N GLY A 127 0.12 20.82 7.90
CA GLY A 127 1.33 21.64 7.98
C GLY A 127 2.43 21.24 7.00
N GLU A 128 2.34 20.03 6.45
CA GLU A 128 3.32 19.46 5.52
C GLU A 128 2.83 19.46 4.07
N PHE A 129 1.56 19.82 3.84
CA PHE A 129 0.85 19.60 2.58
C PHE A 129 1.50 20.28 1.37
N THR A 130 2.18 21.42 1.56
CA THR A 130 2.88 22.14 0.49
C THR A 130 4.31 21.66 0.25
N LYS A 131 4.81 20.70 1.03
CA LYS A 131 6.18 20.19 0.90
C LYS A 131 6.27 19.09 -0.16
N MET A 132 7.35 19.10 -0.94
CA MET A 132 7.54 18.23 -2.10
C MET A 132 7.49 16.72 -1.76
N TYR A 133 8.06 16.32 -0.62
CA TYR A 133 8.18 14.91 -0.26
C TYR A 133 6.83 14.20 -0.11
N LEU A 134 5.78 14.92 0.30
CA LEU A 134 4.45 14.33 0.46
C LEU A 134 3.85 13.93 -0.90
N TRP A 135 4.07 14.76 -1.92
CA TRP A 135 3.67 14.49 -3.30
C TRP A 135 4.53 13.42 -3.97
N GLU A 136 5.81 13.34 -3.60
CA GLU A 136 6.68 12.23 -3.99
C GLU A 136 6.13 10.90 -3.45
N ILE A 137 5.75 10.85 -2.17
CA ILE A 137 5.12 9.65 -1.57
C ILE A 137 3.82 9.30 -2.30
N LEU A 138 2.94 10.27 -2.56
CA LEU A 138 1.69 10.03 -3.28
C LEU A 138 1.93 9.40 -4.66
N HIS A 139 2.79 10.02 -5.48
CA HIS A 139 3.05 9.52 -6.83
C HIS A 139 3.81 8.19 -6.82
N LEU A 140 4.72 7.97 -5.87
CA LEU A 140 5.38 6.69 -5.66
C LEU A 140 4.36 5.59 -5.35
N THR A 141 3.37 5.90 -4.51
CA THR A 141 2.28 4.99 -4.13
C THR A 141 1.41 4.63 -5.33
N ILE A 142 0.94 5.62 -6.09
CA ILE A 142 0.16 5.41 -7.33
C ILE A 142 0.96 4.58 -8.33
N LYS A 143 2.24 4.92 -8.55
CA LYS A 143 3.12 4.19 -9.48
C LYS A 143 3.29 2.72 -9.09
N LYS A 144 3.36 2.40 -7.79
CA LYS A 144 3.41 1.01 -7.33
C LYS A 144 2.14 0.26 -7.64
N MET A 145 0.98 0.86 -7.34
CA MET A 145 -0.31 0.24 -7.63
C MET A 145 -0.46 -0.03 -9.13
N ASN A 146 -0.15 0.96 -9.97
CA ASN A 146 -0.17 0.79 -11.42
C ASN A 146 0.77 -0.33 -11.89
N LYS A 147 2.00 -0.37 -11.38
CA LYS A 147 2.95 -1.45 -11.70
C LYS A 147 2.46 -2.83 -11.24
N HIS A 148 1.77 -2.91 -10.11
CA HIS A 148 1.21 -4.15 -9.60
C HIS A 148 0.14 -4.70 -10.54
N VAL A 149 -0.82 -3.86 -10.94
CA VAL A 149 -1.87 -4.22 -11.91
C VAL A 149 -1.28 -4.65 -13.26
N ILE A 150 -0.34 -3.87 -13.80
CA ILE A 150 0.33 -4.20 -15.07
C ILE A 150 1.04 -5.56 -14.98
N LYS A 151 1.75 -5.81 -13.87
CA LYS A 151 2.45 -7.08 -13.65
C LYS A 151 1.47 -8.25 -13.61
N LEU A 152 0.41 -8.17 -12.83
CA LEU A 152 -0.60 -9.24 -12.74
C LEU A 152 -1.30 -9.47 -14.09
N SER A 153 -1.60 -8.40 -14.83
CA SER A 153 -2.20 -8.50 -16.16
C SER A 153 -1.26 -9.20 -17.16
N SER A 154 0.03 -8.88 -17.14
CA SER A 154 1.02 -9.56 -17.99
C SER A 154 1.16 -11.04 -17.62
N GLU A 155 1.26 -11.36 -16.34
CA GLU A 155 1.37 -12.74 -15.86
C GLU A 155 0.14 -13.59 -16.24
N LEU A 156 -1.05 -13.01 -16.16
CA LEU A 156 -2.29 -13.67 -16.56
C LEU A 156 -2.35 -13.94 -18.07
N THR A 157 -1.99 -12.96 -18.90
CA THR A 157 -1.93 -13.13 -20.36
C THR A 157 -0.96 -14.24 -20.75
N ASP A 158 0.23 -14.25 -20.15
CA ASP A 158 1.25 -15.29 -20.38
C ASP A 158 0.75 -16.68 -19.98
N ALA A 159 0.01 -16.79 -18.87
CA ALA A 159 -0.57 -18.05 -18.41
C ALA A 159 -1.66 -18.57 -19.36
N LYS A 160 -2.55 -17.70 -19.82
CA LYS A 160 -3.61 -18.03 -20.80
C LYS A 160 -3.05 -18.48 -22.14
N GLU A 161 -2.02 -17.80 -22.66
CA GLU A 161 -1.38 -18.19 -23.91
C GLU A 161 -0.71 -19.57 -23.83
N LYS A 162 -0.08 -19.89 -22.70
CA LYS A 162 0.53 -21.21 -22.45
C LYS A 162 -0.52 -22.31 -22.38
N LEU A 163 -1.69 -22.01 -21.83
CA LEU A 163 -2.79 -22.97 -21.73
C LEU A 163 -3.40 -23.26 -23.11
N ALA A 164 -3.74 -22.21 -23.88
CA ALA A 164 -4.34 -22.34 -25.21
C ALA A 164 -3.47 -23.09 -26.23
N LYS A 165 -2.14 -22.90 -26.19
CA LYS A 165 -1.20 -23.63 -27.06
C LYS A 165 -1.22 -25.15 -26.83
N VAL A 166 -1.58 -25.60 -25.62
CA VAL A 166 -1.61 -27.03 -25.30
C VAL A 166 -2.89 -27.70 -25.81
N ASP A 167 -4.03 -27.04 -25.72
CA ASP A 167 -5.31 -27.57 -26.23
C ASP A 167 -5.28 -27.71 -27.76
N SER A 168 -4.60 -26.79 -28.46
CA SER A 168 -4.35 -26.90 -29.90
C SER A 168 -3.46 -28.10 -30.24
N SER A 169 -2.44 -28.40 -29.42
CA SER A 169 -1.51 -29.51 -29.67
C SER A 169 -2.08 -30.90 -29.33
N SER A 170 -3.10 -30.96 -28.47
CA SER A 170 -3.79 -32.21 -28.12
C SER A 170 -4.85 -32.62 -29.14
N SER A 171 -5.30 -31.68 -29.98
CA SER A 171 -6.37 -31.91 -30.97
C SER A 171 -5.86 -32.29 -32.37
N GLU A 172 -4.56 -32.19 -32.64
CA GLU A 172 -3.95 -32.53 -33.95
C GLU A 172 -3.33 -33.94 -34.01
N SER A 173 -3.67 -34.84 -33.09
CA SER A 173 -3.08 -36.20 -33.02
C SER A 173 -4.10 -37.32 -33.15
N GLU A 174 -4.93 -37.28 -34.20
CA GLU A 174 -5.71 -38.45 -34.66
C GLU A 174 -5.33 -38.98 -36.06
N ASP A 175 -4.30 -38.44 -36.74
CA ASP A 175 -3.86 -39.05 -37.99
C ASP A 175 -2.33 -39.11 -38.16
N GLU A 176 -1.91 -40.24 -38.74
CA GLU A 176 -0.56 -40.63 -39.20
C GLU A 176 0.44 -41.26 -38.19
N ALA A 177 0.62 -42.57 -38.41
CA ALA A 177 1.53 -43.48 -37.76
C ALA A 177 3.00 -43.17 -38.09
N THR A 178 3.72 -42.47 -37.21
CA THR A 178 5.20 -42.54 -37.18
C THR A 178 5.76 -42.48 -35.75
N PRO A 179 6.69 -43.38 -35.35
CA PRO A 179 7.25 -43.38 -34.01
C PRO A 179 8.41 -42.38 -33.93
N LYS A 180 8.13 -41.10 -33.66
CA LYS A 180 9.18 -40.14 -33.30
C LYS A 180 9.24 -39.97 -31.78
N ARG A 181 10.42 -40.30 -31.23
CA ARG A 181 10.85 -40.13 -29.83
C ARG A 181 10.26 -38.85 -29.20
N LYS A 182 9.25 -39.01 -28.35
CA LYS A 182 8.78 -37.96 -27.44
C LYS A 182 9.92 -37.64 -26.46
N LYS A 183 10.55 -36.48 -26.62
CA LYS A 183 11.34 -35.88 -25.53
C LYS A 183 10.39 -35.70 -24.34
N PRO A 184 10.80 -36.04 -23.10
CA PRO A 184 9.95 -35.83 -21.94
C PRO A 184 9.78 -34.32 -21.77
N ILE A 185 8.58 -33.83 -22.08
CA ILE A 185 8.18 -32.47 -21.73
C ILE A 185 8.00 -32.50 -20.21
N ASN A 186 8.81 -31.72 -19.49
CA ASN A 186 8.70 -31.57 -18.05
C ASN A 186 7.28 -31.13 -17.70
N HIS A 187 6.52 -32.02 -17.08
CA HIS A 187 5.11 -31.87 -16.74
C HIS A 187 4.85 -30.93 -15.54
N VAL A 188 5.85 -30.13 -15.15
CA VAL A 188 5.92 -29.42 -13.86
C VAL A 188 5.62 -27.92 -13.98
N ASP A 189 5.69 -27.33 -15.18
CA ASP A 189 5.47 -25.89 -15.43
C ASP A 189 4.19 -25.59 -16.23
N LYS A 190 3.16 -26.44 -16.17
CA LYS A 190 1.88 -26.20 -16.86
C LYS A 190 0.93 -25.46 -15.91
N PRO A 191 0.47 -24.23 -16.23
CA PRO A 191 -0.60 -23.58 -15.48
C PRO A 191 -1.87 -24.43 -15.60
N THR A 192 -2.52 -24.75 -14.48
CA THR A 192 -3.85 -25.37 -14.50
C THR A 192 -4.93 -24.31 -14.72
N GLU A 193 -6.11 -24.71 -15.20
CA GLU A 193 -7.28 -23.81 -15.31
C GLU A 193 -7.55 -23.08 -13.98
N GLU A 194 -7.51 -23.82 -12.86
CA GLU A 194 -7.68 -23.28 -11.51
C GLU A 194 -6.60 -22.24 -11.15
N MET A 195 -5.36 -22.38 -11.65
CA MET A 195 -4.32 -21.37 -11.44
C MET A 195 -4.62 -20.09 -12.25
N VAL A 196 -5.14 -20.22 -13.46
CA VAL A 196 -5.54 -19.07 -14.29
C VAL A 196 -6.71 -18.33 -13.64
N GLU A 197 -7.74 -19.05 -13.19
CA GLU A 197 -8.89 -18.48 -12.47
C GLU A 197 -8.43 -17.68 -11.22
N ARG A 198 -7.56 -18.26 -10.38
CA ARG A 198 -6.99 -17.55 -9.22
C ARG A 198 -6.15 -16.33 -9.60
N MET A 199 -5.52 -16.31 -10.78
CA MET A 199 -4.79 -15.15 -11.29
C MET A 199 -5.74 -14.06 -11.79
N GLU A 200 -6.88 -14.44 -12.37
CA GLU A 200 -7.96 -13.52 -12.74
C GLU A 200 -8.55 -12.83 -11.51
N GLU A 201 -8.91 -13.60 -10.48
CA GLU A 201 -9.44 -13.06 -9.22
C GLU A 201 -8.48 -12.04 -8.58
N LYS A 202 -7.18 -12.35 -8.57
CA LYS A 202 -6.14 -11.43 -8.06
C LYS A 202 -6.02 -10.17 -8.89
N LEU A 203 -6.11 -10.28 -10.21
CA LEU A 203 -6.06 -9.13 -11.09
C LEU A 203 -7.30 -8.25 -10.89
N GLU A 204 -8.48 -8.84 -10.76
CA GLU A 204 -9.71 -8.10 -10.50
C GLU A 204 -9.64 -7.35 -9.17
N ALA A 205 -9.21 -8.02 -8.09
CA ALA A 205 -8.99 -7.39 -6.79
C ALA A 205 -8.00 -6.21 -6.89
N ALA A 206 -6.87 -6.38 -7.59
CA ALA A 206 -5.90 -5.32 -7.78
C ALA A 206 -6.45 -4.12 -8.60
N ASN A 207 -7.33 -4.37 -9.57
CA ASN A 207 -8.03 -3.31 -10.30
C ASN A 207 -9.01 -2.55 -9.40
N VAL A 208 -9.75 -3.26 -8.53
CA VAL A 208 -10.63 -2.64 -7.53
C VAL A 208 -9.82 -1.74 -6.60
N ASP A 209 -8.68 -2.22 -6.10
CA ASP A 209 -7.80 -1.44 -5.23
C ASP A 209 -7.20 -0.22 -5.94
N GLN A 210 -6.83 -0.35 -7.22
CA GLN A 210 -6.37 0.76 -8.03
C GLN A 210 -7.45 1.84 -8.21
N LYS A 211 -8.68 1.44 -8.55
CA LYS A 211 -9.80 2.38 -8.66
C LYS A 211 -10.09 3.06 -7.33
N ARG A 212 -10.14 2.28 -6.24
CA ARG A 212 -10.33 2.79 -4.88
C ARG A 212 -9.28 3.84 -4.52
N LEU A 213 -8.01 3.60 -4.85
CA LEU A 213 -6.92 4.56 -4.63
C LEU A 213 -7.18 5.89 -5.34
N PHE A 214 -7.51 5.88 -6.63
CA PHE A 214 -7.80 7.10 -7.37
C PHE A 214 -9.04 7.83 -6.83
N LEU A 215 -10.11 7.10 -6.50
CA LEU A 215 -11.32 7.67 -5.91
C LEU A 215 -11.03 8.38 -4.58
N ILE A 216 -10.24 7.77 -3.69
CA ILE A 216 -9.82 8.41 -2.43
C ILE A 216 -9.04 9.70 -2.71
N VAL A 217 -8.06 9.65 -3.62
CA VAL A 217 -7.24 10.83 -3.97
C VAL A 217 -8.13 11.96 -4.51
N PHE A 218 -9.01 11.67 -5.46
CA PHE A 218 -9.89 12.69 -6.04
C PHE A 218 -10.91 13.22 -5.05
N GLN A 219 -11.54 12.34 -4.26
CA GLN A 219 -12.49 12.76 -3.23
C GLN A 219 -11.82 13.68 -2.20
N ARG A 220 -10.59 13.37 -1.77
CA ARG A 220 -9.84 14.22 -0.83
C ARG A 220 -9.47 15.57 -1.45
N PHE A 221 -9.00 15.59 -2.70
CA PHE A 221 -8.76 16.85 -3.41
C PHE A 221 -10.02 17.71 -3.56
N ILE A 222 -11.14 17.11 -3.97
CA ILE A 222 -12.42 17.81 -4.09
C ILE A 222 -12.82 18.38 -2.74
N MET A 223 -12.77 17.57 -1.69
CA MET A 223 -13.15 17.99 -0.34
C MET A 223 -12.35 19.21 0.14
N ILE A 224 -11.02 19.18 0.06
CA ILE A 224 -10.18 20.30 0.55
C ILE A 224 -10.29 21.54 -0.33
N LEU A 225 -10.45 21.38 -1.65
CA LEU A 225 -10.61 22.51 -2.57
C LEU A 225 -11.98 23.16 -2.37
N SER A 226 -13.04 22.35 -2.25
CA SER A 226 -14.39 22.86 -1.94
C SER A 226 -14.44 23.55 -0.58
N GLU A 227 -13.82 22.97 0.46
CA GLU A 227 -13.72 23.59 1.79
C GLU A 227 -13.02 24.95 1.73
N HIS A 228 -11.92 25.06 0.97
CA HIS A 228 -11.22 26.33 0.76
C HIS A 228 -12.09 27.37 0.03
N LEU A 229 -12.75 26.97 -1.07
CA LEU A 229 -13.60 27.87 -1.85
C LEU A 229 -14.79 28.38 -1.01
N VAL A 230 -15.44 27.51 -0.24
CA VAL A 230 -16.55 27.89 0.65
C VAL A 230 -16.07 28.83 1.77
N ARG A 231 -14.89 28.59 2.35
CA ARG A 231 -14.30 29.49 3.35
C ARG A 231 -13.95 30.85 2.78
N SER A 232 -13.35 30.91 1.59
CA SER A 232 -13.04 32.16 0.91
C SER A 232 -14.29 32.98 0.62
N ASP A 233 -15.37 32.35 0.16
CA ASP A 233 -16.66 33.01 -0.08
C ASP A 233 -17.27 33.54 1.23
N THR A 234 -17.30 32.71 2.28
CA THR A 234 -17.82 33.08 3.61
C THR A 234 -17.07 34.27 4.22
N ASP A 235 -15.75 34.29 4.06
CA ASP A 235 -14.88 35.34 4.60
C ASP A 235 -14.79 36.58 3.68
N GLY A 236 -15.41 36.56 2.49
CA GLY A 236 -15.30 37.63 1.49
C GLY A 236 -13.87 37.85 0.97
N ARG A 237 -13.05 36.79 0.96
CA ARG A 237 -11.64 36.81 0.53
C ARG A 237 -11.48 36.20 -0.85
N ASP A 238 -10.46 36.64 -1.57
CA ASP A 238 -10.11 36.05 -2.86
C ASP A 238 -9.69 34.56 -2.68
N PRO A 239 -10.33 33.61 -3.39
CA PRO A 239 -9.94 32.20 -3.34
C PRO A 239 -8.57 31.92 -3.98
N ASP A 240 -8.06 32.79 -4.86
CA ASP A 240 -6.80 32.57 -5.61
C ASP A 240 -5.54 32.82 -4.76
N THR A 241 -5.36 31.94 -3.77
CA THR A 241 -4.19 31.93 -2.88
C THR A 241 -3.06 31.06 -3.42
N ASP A 242 -1.84 31.24 -2.91
CA ASP A 242 -0.71 30.37 -3.25
C ASP A 242 -0.98 28.90 -2.91
N TRP A 243 -1.66 28.65 -1.78
CA TRP A 243 -2.08 27.31 -1.39
C TRP A 243 -3.08 26.72 -2.39
N TYR A 244 -4.04 27.52 -2.86
CA TYR A 244 -5.02 27.08 -3.85
C TYR A 244 -4.36 26.74 -5.19
N ARG A 245 -3.53 27.64 -5.73
CA ARG A 245 -2.76 27.42 -6.98
C ARG A 245 -1.87 26.20 -6.89
N TRP A 246 -1.20 26.00 -5.75
CA TRP A 246 -0.41 24.81 -5.49
C TRP A 246 -1.27 23.54 -5.51
N THR A 247 -2.37 23.53 -4.76
CA THR A 247 -3.23 22.36 -4.59
C THR A 247 -3.90 21.94 -5.91
N ILE A 248 -4.41 22.91 -6.68
CA ILE A 248 -4.97 22.63 -8.00
C ILE A 248 -3.90 22.15 -8.99
N GLY A 249 -2.68 22.70 -8.92
CA GLY A 249 -1.54 22.23 -9.69
C GLY A 249 -1.18 20.77 -9.37
N ARG A 250 -1.30 20.35 -8.10
CA ARG A 250 -1.09 18.94 -7.69
C ARG A 250 -2.19 18.01 -8.18
N LEU A 251 -3.43 18.46 -8.15
CA LEU A 251 -4.53 17.71 -8.77
C LEU A 251 -4.30 17.52 -10.28
N GLN A 252 -3.96 18.61 -10.99
CA GLN A 252 -3.61 18.56 -12.41
C GLN A 252 -2.44 17.60 -12.68
N GLN A 253 -1.41 17.62 -11.83
CA GLN A 253 -0.28 16.70 -11.95
C GLN A 253 -0.71 15.23 -11.87
N VAL A 254 -1.65 14.87 -10.99
CA VAL A 254 -2.19 13.50 -10.91
C VAL A 254 -2.85 13.11 -12.24
N PHE A 255 -3.69 13.98 -12.81
CA PHE A 255 -4.32 13.73 -14.11
C PHE A 255 -3.31 13.60 -15.24
N LEU A 256 -2.30 14.48 -15.30
CA LEU A 256 -1.30 14.47 -16.37
C LEU A 256 -0.38 13.24 -16.30
N MET A 257 0.05 12.84 -15.10
CA MET A 257 1.01 11.74 -14.95
C MET A 257 0.37 10.35 -15.06
N HIS A 258 -0.93 10.23 -14.81
CA HIS A 258 -1.62 8.93 -14.73
C HIS A 258 -2.87 8.89 -15.63
N HIS A 259 -2.91 9.69 -16.70
CA HIS A 259 -4.09 9.88 -17.55
C HIS A 259 -4.68 8.56 -18.08
N GLU A 260 -3.84 7.60 -18.47
CA GLU A 260 -4.30 6.31 -19.01
C GLU A 260 -5.04 5.46 -17.98
N GLN A 261 -4.61 5.53 -16.72
CA GLN A 261 -5.27 4.80 -15.64
C GLN A 261 -6.53 5.54 -15.20
N VAL A 262 -6.47 6.87 -15.11
CA VAL A 262 -7.61 7.71 -14.72
C VAL A 262 -8.77 7.60 -15.72
N GLN A 263 -8.51 7.46 -17.02
CA GLN A 263 -9.56 7.23 -18.02
C GLN A 263 -10.35 5.93 -17.82
N LYS A 264 -9.80 4.98 -17.04
CA LYS A 264 -10.41 3.66 -16.78
C LYS A 264 -11.07 3.57 -15.40
N VAL A 265 -10.91 4.61 -14.56
CA VAL A 265 -11.54 4.75 -13.24
C VAL A 265 -12.98 5.18 -13.43
#